data_AF-A0A926XMB6-F1
#
_entry.id   AF-A0A926XMB6-F1
#
_cell.length_a   1.000
_cell.length_b   1.000
_cell.length_c   1.000
_cell.angle_alpha   90.00
_cell.angle_beta   90.00
_cell.angle_gamma   90.00
#
_symmetry.space_group_name_H-M   'P 1'
#
loop_
_entity.id
_entity.type
_entity.pdbx_description
1 polymer ?
#
loop_
_entity_poly.entity_id
_entity_poly.type
_entity_poly.pdbx_seq_one_letter_code
_entity_poly.pdbx_strand_id
1 'polypeptide(L)'
;MMEFLESFEHLKTDLKDKWLDYYEVNRHWIEQFGVSQALHSSEIERANNYYFVLGVLSSLEPSLTEVLHIFGQMTSDSKQILKVLQILDLDVEKELAERAKVKAQQANLIPLLLESVPSFPNDNGSEHFDRSREEIDR
;
A
#
# COMPACT_ATOMS: atom_id res chain seq x y z
N MET A 1 17.25 4.24 22.09
CA MET A 1 17.15 5.48 21.28
C MET A 1 17.16 5.16 19.78
N MET A 2 18.08 4.33 19.26
CA MET A 2 18.08 3.92 17.85
C MET A 2 16.82 3.13 17.42
N GLU A 3 16.31 2.23 18.27
CA GLU A 3 15.10 1.43 17.95
C GLU A 3 13.83 2.26 17.71
N PHE A 4 13.66 3.36 18.45
CA PHE A 4 12.51 4.25 18.27
C PHE A 4 12.58 4.99 16.93
N LEU A 5 13.77 5.46 16.54
CA LEU A 5 13.95 6.17 15.27
C LEU A 5 13.68 5.24 14.09
N GLU A 6 14.19 4.01 14.13
CA GLU A 6 13.93 3.01 13.08
C GLU A 6 12.43 2.67 13.00
N SER A 7 11.79 2.45 14.15
CA SER A 7 10.34 2.20 14.22
C SER A 7 9.53 3.40 13.70
N PHE A 8 9.98 4.62 13.98
CA PHE A 8 9.32 5.84 13.52
C PHE A 8 9.49 6.07 12.02
N GLU A 9 10.66 5.75 11.44
CA GLU A 9 10.84 5.77 9.99
C GLU A 9 9.94 4.75 9.30
N HIS A 10 9.87 3.53 9.82
CA HIS A 10 8.94 2.50 9.33
C HIS A 10 7.49 2.98 9.39
N LEU A 11 7.09 3.57 10.53
CA LEU A 11 5.75 4.11 10.71
C LEU A 11 5.41 5.16 9.64
N LYS A 12 6.33 6.08 9.31
CA LYS A 12 6.08 7.09 8.26
C LYS A 12 5.87 6.44 6.89
N THR A 13 6.66 5.43 6.55
CA THR A 13 6.49 4.68 5.30
C THR A 13 5.13 3.98 5.26
N ASP A 14 4.75 3.28 6.33
CA ASP A 14 3.45 2.60 6.42
C ASP A 14 2.29 3.58 6.32
N LEU A 15 2.38 4.73 7.00
CA LEU A 15 1.35 5.77 6.97
C LEU A 15 1.19 6.35 5.56
N LYS A 16 2.30 6.61 4.85
CA LYS A 16 2.26 7.05 3.46
C LYS A 16 1.53 6.02 2.61
N ASP A 17 1.87 4.74 2.74
CA ASP A 17 1.31 3.69 1.92
C ASP A 17 -0.19 3.51 2.18
N LYS A 18 -0.60 3.46 3.45
CA LYS A 18 -2.00 3.37 3.86
C LYS A 18 -2.82 4.59 3.44
N TRP A 19 -2.24 5.78 3.51
CA TRP A 19 -2.90 7.00 3.05
C TRP A 19 -3.19 6.96 1.56
N LEU A 20 -2.22 6.52 0.75
CA LEU A 20 -2.37 6.41 -0.70
C LEU A 20 -3.45 5.39 -1.06
N ASP A 21 -3.46 4.23 -0.41
CA ASP A 21 -4.48 3.20 -0.63
C ASP A 21 -5.87 3.70 -0.23
N TYR A 22 -5.99 4.36 0.93
CA TYR A 22 -7.24 4.97 1.37
C TYR A 22 -7.70 6.03 0.38
N TYR A 23 -6.81 6.93 -0.03
CA TYR A 23 -7.14 8.00 -0.96
C TYR A 23 -7.56 7.43 -2.32
N GLU A 24 -6.88 6.42 -2.87
CA GLU A 24 -7.25 5.80 -4.15
C GLU A 24 -8.70 5.28 -4.13
N VAL A 25 -9.10 4.60 -3.05
CA VAL A 25 -10.47 4.07 -2.88
C VAL A 25 -11.50 5.18 -2.65
N ASN A 26 -11.12 6.23 -1.92
CA ASN A 26 -12.02 7.26 -1.41
C ASN A 26 -11.94 8.59 -2.18
N ARG A 27 -11.18 8.60 -3.27
CA ARG A 27 -10.77 9.79 -4.02
C ARG A 27 -11.92 10.75 -4.30
N HIS A 28 -13.02 10.21 -4.82
CA HIS A 28 -14.16 11.01 -5.27
C HIS A 28 -14.72 11.93 -4.18
N TRP A 29 -14.91 11.42 -2.96
CA TRP A 29 -15.51 12.24 -1.90
C TRP A 29 -14.46 13.09 -1.17
N ILE A 30 -13.19 12.65 -1.11
CA ILE A 30 -12.09 13.45 -0.55
C ILE A 30 -11.88 14.72 -1.39
N GLU A 31 -11.93 14.60 -2.72
CA GLU A 31 -11.87 15.74 -3.65
C GLU A 31 -13.09 16.67 -3.49
N GLN A 32 -14.30 16.12 -3.32
CA GLN A 32 -15.50 16.90 -3.05
C GLN A 32 -15.46 17.64 -1.71
N PHE A 33 -14.82 17.05 -0.69
CA PHE A 33 -14.63 17.66 0.61
C PHE A 33 -13.58 18.80 0.58
N GLY A 34 -12.88 18.99 -0.54
CA GLY A 34 -11.91 20.07 -0.73
C GLY A 34 -10.58 19.85 -0.01
N VAL A 35 -10.30 18.63 0.46
CA VAL A 35 -9.01 18.28 1.09
C VAL A 35 -7.86 18.46 0.09
N SER A 36 -8.09 18.18 -1.19
CA SER A 36 -7.10 18.34 -2.27
C SER A 36 -6.94 19.78 -2.79
N GLN A 37 -7.89 20.68 -2.54
CA GLN A 37 -7.96 22.01 -3.16
C GLN A 37 -7.64 23.19 -2.22
N ALA A 38 -6.88 22.94 -1.14
CA ALA A 38 -6.62 23.88 -0.04
C ALA A 38 -5.92 25.23 -0.39
N LEU A 39 -5.71 25.57 -1.67
CA LEU A 39 -5.07 26.80 -2.13
C LEU A 39 -5.98 28.05 -2.06
N HIS A 40 -7.29 27.89 -1.94
CA HIS A 40 -8.27 28.99 -1.86
C HIS A 40 -9.06 29.05 -0.53
N SER A 41 -8.77 28.15 0.41
CA SER A 41 -9.50 28.02 1.66
C SER A 41 -8.96 28.94 2.77
N SER A 42 -9.83 29.32 3.71
CA SER A 42 -9.45 30.01 4.94
C SER A 42 -8.50 29.18 5.80
N GLU A 43 -7.79 29.83 6.74
CA GLU A 43 -6.85 29.13 7.62
C GLU A 43 -7.51 28.05 8.48
N ILE A 44 -8.75 28.29 8.92
CA ILE A 44 -9.56 27.35 9.71
C ILE A 44 -9.93 26.12 8.88
N GLU A 45 -10.34 26.30 7.62
CA GLU A 45 -10.68 25.18 6.71
C GLU A 45 -9.45 24.31 6.42
N ARG A 46 -8.26 24.92 6.25
CA ARG A 46 -7.01 24.15 6.12
C ARG A 46 -6.69 23.35 7.38
N ALA A 47 -6.87 23.93 8.57
CA ALA A 47 -6.65 23.24 9.83
C ALA A 47 -7.60 22.04 10.01
N ASN A 48 -8.88 22.20 9.66
CA ASN A 48 -9.87 21.12 9.69
C ASN A 48 -9.48 19.96 8.75
N ASN A 49 -8.95 20.28 7.56
CA ASN A 49 -8.44 19.27 6.64
C ASN A 49 -7.25 18.49 7.22
N TYR A 50 -6.34 19.15 7.95
CA TYR A 50 -5.22 18.46 8.59
C TYR A 50 -5.68 17.50 9.70
N TYR A 51 -6.62 17.93 10.54
CA TYR A 51 -7.19 17.06 11.58
C TYR A 51 -7.97 15.88 10.98
N PHE A 52 -8.66 16.09 9.86
CA PHE A 52 -9.30 15.01 9.12
C PHE A 52 -8.28 13.96 8.66
N VAL A 53 -7.20 14.38 8.00
CA VAL A 53 -6.13 13.46 7.55
C VAL A 53 -5.52 12.73 8.74
N LEU A 54 -5.20 13.42 9.85
CA LEU A 54 -4.69 12.79 11.06
C LEU A 54 -5.68 11.78 11.66
N GLY A 55 -6.97 12.09 11.68
CA GLY A 55 -8.00 11.19 12.16
C GLY A 55 -8.08 9.90 11.32
N VAL A 56 -8.07 10.04 10.00
CA VAL A 56 -8.02 8.89 9.08
C VAL A 56 -6.76 8.06 9.34
N LEU A 57 -5.59 8.68 9.33
CA LEU A 57 -4.32 7.98 9.58
C LEU A 57 -4.30 7.24 10.92
N SER A 58 -4.82 7.84 11.98
CA SER A 58 -4.88 7.22 13.31
C SER A 58 -5.80 6.00 13.34
N SER A 59 -6.84 5.99 12.50
CA SER A 59 -7.72 4.83 12.35
C SER A 59 -7.12 3.71 11.49
N LEU A 60 -6.28 4.06 10.51
CA LEU A 60 -5.60 3.10 9.63
C LEU A 60 -4.36 2.48 10.29
N GLU A 61 -3.72 3.23 11.18
CA GLU A 61 -2.51 2.82 11.91
C GLU A 61 -2.62 3.21 13.39
N PRO A 62 -3.11 2.29 14.25
CA PRO A 62 -3.32 2.58 15.66
C PRO A 62 -2.06 3.02 16.41
N SER A 63 -0.86 2.57 16.00
CA SER A 63 0.40 2.99 16.64
C SER A 63 0.69 4.49 16.49
N LEU A 64 0.11 5.15 15.48
CA LEU A 64 0.17 6.60 15.36
C LEU A 64 -0.50 7.29 16.55
N THR A 65 -1.50 6.68 17.20
CA THR A 65 -2.19 7.29 18.36
C THR A 65 -1.24 7.49 19.55
N GLU A 66 -0.31 6.56 19.75
CA GLU A 66 0.70 6.66 20.81
C GLU A 66 1.67 7.82 20.52
N VAL A 67 2.08 7.95 19.27
CA VAL A 67 2.93 9.06 18.80
C VAL A 67 2.19 10.40 18.89
N LEU A 68 0.91 10.43 18.53
CA LEU A 68 0.07 11.63 18.63
C LEU A 68 -0.19 12.03 20.08
N HIS A 69 -0.26 11.09 21.01
CA HIS A 69 -0.33 11.42 22.43
C HIS A 69 0.90 12.22 22.88
N ILE A 70 2.09 11.81 22.43
CA ILE A 70 3.34 12.55 22.70
C ILE A 70 3.33 13.90 21.99
N PHE A 71 2.95 13.95 20.71
CA PHE A 71 2.89 15.21 19.96
C PHE A 71 1.88 16.20 20.54
N GLY A 72 0.69 15.75 20.97
CA GLY A 72 -0.32 16.62 21.56
C GLY A 72 0.16 17.35 22.82
N GLN A 73 1.10 16.75 23.55
CA GLN A 73 1.75 17.37 24.72
C GLN A 73 2.84 18.38 24.32
N MET A 74 3.38 18.30 23.10
CA MET A 74 4.44 19.17 22.59
C MET A 74 3.93 20.28 21.68
N THR A 75 2.93 19.99 20.86
CA THR A 75 2.35 20.89 19.86
C THR A 75 0.91 20.51 19.52
N SER A 76 0.06 21.52 19.41
CA SER A 76 -1.31 21.38 18.90
C SER A 76 -1.43 21.75 17.41
N ASP A 77 -0.30 21.92 16.72
CA ASP A 77 -0.27 22.28 15.30
C ASP A 77 -0.33 21.02 14.42
N SER A 78 -1.54 20.67 13.98
CA SER A 78 -1.79 19.54 13.10
C SER A 78 -1.02 19.60 11.77
N LYS A 79 -0.73 20.81 11.27
CA LYS A 79 0.09 21.00 10.06
C LYS A 79 1.52 20.55 10.31
N GLN A 80 2.10 20.95 11.45
CA GLN A 80 3.46 20.52 11.81
C GLN A 80 3.54 19.01 12.03
N ILE A 81 2.54 18.41 12.66
CA ILE A 81 2.49 16.95 12.84
C ILE A 81 2.49 16.25 11.48
N LEU A 82 1.61 16.65 10.55
CA LEU A 82 1.58 16.08 9.20
C LEU A 82 2.88 16.30 8.43
N LYS A 83 3.58 17.42 8.66
CA LYS A 83 4.90 17.67 8.07
C LYS A 83 5.95 16.71 8.61
N VAL A 84 5.99 16.47 9.92
CA VAL A 84 6.92 15.51 10.55
C VAL A 84 6.65 14.08 10.07
N LEU A 85 5.37 13.73 9.90
CA LEU A 85 4.96 12.45 9.32
C LEU A 85 5.20 12.35 7.80
N GLN A 86 5.68 13.42 7.16
CA GLN A 86 5.93 13.51 5.71
C GLN A 86 4.67 13.33 4.83
N ILE A 87 3.49 13.60 5.39
CA ILE A 87 2.21 13.52 4.69
C ILE A 87 1.84 14.87 4.06
N LEU A 88 2.21 15.98 4.69
CA LEU A 88 1.80 17.33 4.25
C LEU A 88 2.27 17.68 2.83
N ASP A 89 3.52 17.33 2.52
CA ASP A 89 4.16 17.68 1.24
C ASP A 89 4.04 16.55 0.20
N LEU A 90 3.20 15.54 0.46
CA LEU A 90 2.97 14.41 -0.41
C LEU A 90 2.07 14.80 -1.60
N ASP A 91 2.62 14.72 -2.81
CA ASP A 91 1.82 14.77 -4.04
C ASP A 91 1.18 13.41 -4.30
N VAL A 92 -0.03 13.24 -3.75
CA VAL A 92 -0.80 11.98 -3.79
C VAL A 92 -1.04 11.52 -5.23
N GLU A 93 -1.39 12.43 -6.13
CA GLU A 93 -1.71 12.08 -7.53
C GLU A 93 -0.47 11.60 -8.27
N LYS A 94 0.66 12.29 -8.08
CA LYS A 94 1.94 11.88 -8.68
C LYS A 94 2.38 10.51 -8.18
N GLU A 95 2.27 10.27 -6.88
CA GLU A 95 2.68 9.00 -6.27
C GLU A 95 1.79 7.83 -6.72
N LEU A 96 0.46 8.03 -6.78
CA LEU A 96 -0.46 7.03 -7.32
C LEU A 96 -0.19 6.74 -8.80
N ALA A 97 0.11 7.76 -9.60
CA ALA A 97 0.49 7.57 -10.99
C ALA A 97 1.77 6.74 -11.14
N GLU A 98 2.76 6.94 -10.26
CA GLU A 98 3.98 6.14 -10.26
C GLU A 98 3.73 4.69 -9.85
N ARG A 99 2.91 4.46 -8.80
CA ARG A 99 2.47 3.11 -8.40
C ARG A 99 1.76 2.38 -9.54
N ALA A 100 0.91 3.07 -10.29
CA ALA A 100 0.21 2.50 -11.44
C ALA A 100 1.20 2.08 -12.55
N LYS A 101 2.25 2.87 -12.83
CA LYS A 101 3.30 2.49 -13.79
C LYS A 101 4.05 1.25 -13.34
N VAL A 102 4.45 1.18 -12.06
CA VAL A 102 5.16 0.01 -11.52
C VAL A 102 4.29 -1.24 -11.61
N LYS A 103 3.01 -1.16 -11.22
CA LYS A 103 2.03 -2.26 -11.35
C LYS A 103 1.88 -2.71 -12.81
N ALA A 104 1.78 -1.77 -13.75
CA ALA A 104 1.67 -2.07 -15.18
C ALA A 104 2.95 -2.73 -15.74
N GLN A 105 4.13 -2.28 -15.33
CA GLN A 105 5.40 -2.90 -15.72
C GLN A 105 5.51 -4.33 -15.18
N GLN A 106 5.16 -4.56 -13.92
CA GLN A 106 5.13 -5.89 -13.33
C GLN A 106 4.14 -6.81 -14.06
N ALA A 107 2.93 -6.32 -14.38
CA ALA A 107 1.93 -7.07 -15.13
C ALA A 107 2.42 -7.46 -16.54
N ASN A 108 3.21 -6.61 -17.19
CA ASN A 108 3.80 -6.91 -18.51
C ASN A 108 4.98 -7.91 -18.44
N LEU A 109 5.65 -8.04 -17.30
CA LEU A 109 6.72 -9.03 -17.09
C LEU A 109 6.18 -10.45 -16.83
N ILE A 110 4.96 -10.58 -16.28
CA ILE A 110 4.37 -11.88 -15.94
C ILE A 110 4.19 -12.79 -17.17
N PRO A 111 3.65 -12.33 -18.32
CA PRO A 111 3.59 -13.14 -19.54
C PRO A 111 4.96 -13.59 -20.06
N LEU A 112 5.97 -12.71 -20.02
CA LEU A 112 7.34 -13.01 -20.50
C LEU A 112 8.06 -14.07 -19.67
N LEU A 113 7.78 -14.12 -18.36
CA LEU A 113 8.32 -15.15 -17.48
C LEU A 113 7.66 -16.52 -17.72
N LEU A 114 6.37 -16.57 -18.02
CA LEU A 114 5.65 -17.82 -18.34
C LEU A 114 6.13 -18.47 -19.63
N GLU A 115 6.49 -17.68 -20.65
CA GLU A 115 7.03 -18.19 -21.93
C GLU A 115 8.44 -18.81 -21.79
N SER A 116 9.16 -18.46 -20.72
CA SER A 116 10.50 -19.02 -20.45
C SER A 116 10.46 -20.36 -19.70
N VAL A 117 9.28 -20.88 -19.34
CA VAL A 117 9.15 -22.21 -18.77
C VAL A 117 9.48 -23.23 -19.87
N PRO A 118 10.58 -24.00 -19.76
CA PRO A 118 10.90 -24.99 -20.77
C PRO A 118 9.77 -26.02 -20.84
N SER A 119 9.23 -26.23 -22.03
CA SER A 119 8.29 -27.31 -22.30
C SER A 119 8.93 -28.62 -21.86
N PHE A 120 8.42 -29.24 -20.80
CA PHE A 120 8.84 -30.59 -20.44
C PHE A 120 8.55 -31.51 -21.64
N PRO A 121 9.51 -32.35 -22.07
CA PRO A 121 9.25 -33.30 -23.13
C PRO A 121 8.06 -34.17 -22.72
N ASN A 122 7.03 -34.20 -23.55
CA ASN A 122 5.89 -35.09 -23.36
C ASN A 122 6.42 -36.51 -23.58
N ASP A 123 6.81 -37.19 -22.50
CA ASP A 123 7.21 -38.58 -22.55
C ASP A 123 5.96 -39.42 -22.72
N ASN A 124 5.53 -39.54 -23.98
CA ASN A 124 4.52 -40.49 -24.42
C ASN A 124 5.14 -41.89 -24.44
N GLY A 125 5.73 -42.30 -23.31
CA GLY A 125 6.17 -43.66 -23.03
C GLY A 125 4.94 -44.54 -22.95
N SER A 126 4.56 -45.08 -24.11
CA SER A 126 3.62 -46.18 -24.24
C SER A 126 4.24 -47.43 -23.62
N GLU A 127 4.15 -47.55 -22.29
CA GLU A 127 4.36 -48.83 -21.61
C GLU A 127 3.19 -49.75 -21.96
N HIS A 128 3.39 -50.53 -23.01
CA HIS A 128 2.59 -51.67 -23.39
C HIS A 128 2.72 -52.72 -22.26
N PHE A 129 1.82 -52.65 -21.27
CA PHE A 129 1.74 -53.65 -20.21
C PHE A 129 1.16 -54.96 -20.79
N ASP A 130 2.05 -55.84 -21.22
CA ASP A 130 1.73 -57.17 -21.71
C ASP A 130 1.39 -58.08 -20.51
N ARG A 131 0.09 -58.16 -20.17
CA ARG A 131 -0.39 -58.94 -19.03
C ARG A 131 -0.65 -60.39 -19.45
N SER A 132 0.42 -61.18 -19.53
CA SER A 132 0.33 -62.63 -19.68
C SER A 132 0.29 -63.34 -18.31
N ARG A 133 -0.92 -63.81 -17.96
CA ARG A 133 -1.27 -65.15 -17.44
C ARG A 133 -0.48 -65.76 -16.25
N GLU A 134 -1.18 -65.93 -15.13
CA GLU A 134 -1.08 -67.06 -14.17
C GLU A 134 -2.49 -67.22 -13.56
N GLU A 135 -3.34 -68.12 -14.07
CA GLU A 135 -3.58 -69.47 -13.54
C GLU A 135 -3.73 -69.53 -12.01
N ILE A 136 -4.97 -69.50 -11.52
CA ILE A 136 -5.33 -70.15 -10.25
C ILE A 136 -6.66 -70.88 -10.44
N ASP A 137 -6.55 -72.18 -10.71
CA ASP A 137 -7.55 -73.21 -10.42
C ASP A 137 -7.00 -74.00 -9.22
N ARG A 138 -7.64 -73.88 -8.06
CA ARG A 138 -7.84 -74.90 -7.00
C ARG A 138 -8.32 -74.29 -5.69
#